data_AF-A0AAE4ECL8-F1
#
_entry.id   AF-A0AAE4ECL8-F1
#
_cell.length_a   1.000
_cell.length_b   1.000
_cell.length_c   1.000
_cell.angle_alpha   90.00
_cell.angle_beta   90.00
_cell.angle_gamma   90.00
#
_symmetry.space_group_name_H-M   'P 1'
#
loop_
_entity.id
_entity.type
_entity.pdbx_description
1 polymer ?
#
loop_
_entity_poly.entity_id
_entity_poly.type
_entity_poly.pdbx_seq_one_letter_code
_entity_poly.pdbx_strand_id
1 'polypeptide(L)'
;MKKLIIAVMCLFFISACKPEKNDFIKNGENIVREKLNNPDDAKFNAEYFKYGDNAAYVCGDVTYKKNNDGTSYRNKFYVYVEIIDGKLTSNGSAVVIKEDDKAFLEVYKTLCR
;
A
#
# COMPACT_ATOMS: atom_id res chain seq x y z
N MET A 1 47.95 37.03 -3.43
CA MET A 1 46.89 36.55 -4.35
C MET A 1 47.29 35.19 -4.93
N LYS A 2 46.62 34.11 -4.53
CA LYS A 2 46.49 32.86 -5.30
C LYS A 2 45.33 32.07 -4.71
N LYS A 3 44.21 32.09 -5.44
CA LYS A 3 42.97 31.39 -5.11
C LYS A 3 43.14 29.94 -5.57
N LEU A 4 43.00 28.97 -4.66
CA LEU A 4 42.76 27.58 -5.03
C LEU A 4 41.33 27.24 -4.62
N ILE A 5 40.44 27.38 -5.61
CA ILE A 5 39.06 26.93 -5.54
C ILE A 5 39.10 25.43 -5.75
N ILE A 6 39.01 24.66 -4.67
CA ILE A 6 38.76 23.22 -4.75
C ILE A 6 37.25 23.07 -4.84
N ALA A 7 36.75 23.06 -6.08
CA ALA A 7 35.40 22.63 -6.39
C ALA A 7 35.31 21.12 -6.12
N VAL A 8 34.90 20.74 -4.91
CA VAL A 8 34.51 19.37 -4.61
C VAL A 8 33.13 19.15 -5.23
N MET A 9 33.19 18.72 -6.49
CA MET A 9 32.15 18.03 -7.23
C MET A 9 31.87 16.69 -6.53
N CYS A 10 31.26 16.74 -5.34
CA CYS A 10 30.62 15.57 -4.76
C CYS A 10 29.33 15.35 -5.53
N LEU A 11 29.48 14.62 -6.63
CA LEU A 11 28.64 13.51 -7.04
C LEU A 11 27.22 13.61 -6.48
N PHE A 12 26.32 13.99 -7.38
CA PHE A 12 24.91 13.65 -7.37
C PHE A 12 24.71 12.15 -7.09
N PHE A 13 24.93 11.72 -5.85
CA PHE A 13 24.20 10.62 -5.26
C PHE A 13 22.83 11.17 -4.89
N ILE A 14 22.06 11.55 -5.92
CA ILE A 14 20.61 11.40 -5.83
C ILE A 14 20.46 9.90 -5.70
N SER A 15 20.53 9.41 -4.47
CA SER A 15 19.84 8.18 -4.12
C SER A 15 18.43 8.43 -4.61
N ALA A 16 18.09 7.86 -5.76
CA ALA A 16 16.71 7.69 -6.12
C ALA A 16 16.16 6.92 -4.92
N CYS A 17 15.45 7.61 -4.03
CA CYS A 17 14.66 6.99 -2.99
C CYS A 17 13.84 5.94 -3.71
N LYS A 18 14.23 4.66 -3.58
CA LYS A 18 13.33 3.56 -3.91
C LYS A 18 12.07 3.90 -3.12
N PRO A 19 10.90 4.01 -3.76
CA PRO A 19 9.63 4.12 -3.07
C PRO A 19 9.67 3.18 -1.88
N GLU A 20 9.66 3.80 -0.71
CA GLU A 20 9.86 3.06 0.52
C GLU A 20 8.64 2.15 0.65
N LYS A 21 8.76 0.93 1.17
CA LYS A 21 7.61 -0.01 1.27
C LYS A 21 6.33 0.65 1.83
N ASN A 22 6.52 1.67 2.66
CA ASN A 22 5.50 2.55 3.19
C ASN A 22 4.64 3.28 2.13
N ASP A 23 5.21 3.73 1.02
CA ASP A 23 4.47 4.40 -0.06
C ASP A 23 3.52 3.43 -0.77
N PHE A 24 3.94 2.18 -0.98
CA PHE A 24 3.07 1.14 -1.53
C PHE A 24 1.93 0.82 -0.58
N ILE A 25 2.22 0.69 0.72
CA ILE A 25 1.21 0.45 1.74
C ILE A 25 0.19 1.57 1.76
N LYS A 26 0.64 2.83 1.84
CA LYS A 26 -0.25 4.01 1.80
C LYS A 26 -1.12 4.04 0.54
N ASN A 27 -0.54 3.71 -0.61
CA ASN A 27 -1.32 3.63 -1.84
C ASN A 27 -2.40 2.53 -1.79
N GLY A 28 -2.05 1.34 -1.31
CA GLY A 28 -3.01 0.26 -1.09
C GLY A 28 -4.14 0.67 -0.14
N GLU A 29 -3.82 1.30 0.98
CA GLU A 29 -4.80 1.84 1.92
C GLU A 29 -5.70 2.89 1.27
N ASN A 30 -5.16 3.80 0.45
CA ASN A 30 -5.93 4.81 -0.26
C ASN A 30 -6.95 4.17 -1.22
N ILE A 31 -6.53 3.17 -2.01
CA ILE A 31 -7.43 2.45 -2.92
C ILE A 31 -8.56 1.76 -2.17
N VAL A 32 -8.27 1.19 -0.99
CA VAL A 32 -9.32 0.59 -0.15
C VAL A 32 -10.23 1.67 0.41
N ARG A 33 -9.67 2.79 0.90
CA ARG A 33 -10.40 3.91 1.49
C ARG A 33 -11.45 4.46 0.52
N GLU A 34 -11.10 4.62 -0.76
CA GLU A 34 -12.03 5.06 -1.82
C GLU A 34 -13.24 4.14 -2.03
N LYS A 35 -13.18 2.89 -1.57
CA LYS A 35 -14.29 1.91 -1.66
C LYS A 35 -15.18 1.87 -0.42
N LEU A 36 -14.86 2.63 0.63
CA LEU A 36 -15.62 2.63 1.88
C LEU A 36 -16.68 3.74 1.89
N ASN A 37 -17.81 3.49 2.55
CA ASN A 37 -18.87 4.47 2.71
C ASN A 37 -18.44 5.69 3.56
N ASN A 38 -17.62 5.47 4.58
CA ASN A 38 -17.09 6.50 5.48
C ASN A 38 -15.57 6.42 5.50
N PRO A 39 -14.89 6.98 4.49
CA PRO A 39 -13.43 6.84 4.31
C PRO A 39 -12.61 7.48 5.44
N ASP A 40 -13.07 8.60 6.00
CA ASP A 40 -12.31 9.40 6.96
C ASP A 40 -12.16 8.73 8.33
N ASP A 41 -13.10 7.85 8.68
CA ASP A 41 -13.08 7.08 9.93
C ASP A 41 -12.26 5.78 9.81
N ALA A 42 -11.74 5.47 8.63
CA ALA A 42 -11.08 4.21 8.35
C ALA A 42 -9.69 4.13 9.00
N LYS A 43 -9.47 3.07 9.78
CA LYS A 43 -8.18 2.74 10.40
C LYS A 43 -7.62 1.48 9.78
N PHE A 44 -6.40 1.56 9.28
CA PHE A 44 -5.73 0.47 8.58
C PHE A 44 -4.62 -0.14 9.42
N ASN A 45 -4.46 -1.45 9.30
CA ASN A 45 -3.26 -2.17 9.69
C ASN A 45 -2.83 -3.01 8.49
N ALA A 46 -1.85 -2.49 7.74
CA ALA A 46 -1.50 -2.98 6.42
C ALA A 46 -0.02 -3.35 6.33
N GLU A 47 0.25 -4.40 5.55
CA GLU A 47 1.57 -4.94 5.30
C GLU A 47 1.77 -5.18 3.80
N TYR A 48 3.04 -5.15 3.40
CA TYR A 48 3.48 -5.33 2.03
C TYR A 48 4.04 -6.74 1.82
N PHE A 49 3.49 -7.46 0.83
CA PHE A 49 3.89 -8.81 0.45
C PHE A 49 4.39 -8.81 -1.00
N LYS A 50 5.68 -9.05 -1.22
CA LYS A 50 6.27 -9.10 -2.58
C LYS A 50 5.69 -10.30 -3.34
N TYR A 51 5.30 -10.10 -4.60
CA TYR A 51 4.79 -11.15 -5.48
C TYR A 51 5.50 -11.13 -6.84
N GLY A 52 6.43 -12.07 -7.05
CA GLY A 52 7.31 -12.03 -8.21
C GLY A 52 8.18 -10.76 -8.23
N ASP A 53 8.76 -10.42 -9.37
CA ASP A 53 9.72 -9.30 -9.44
C ASP A 53 9.07 -7.93 -9.63
N ASN A 54 7.92 -7.89 -10.30
CA ASN A 54 7.28 -6.64 -10.72
C ASN A 54 5.90 -6.42 -10.07
N ALA A 55 5.59 -7.12 -8.99
CA ALA A 55 4.30 -6.99 -8.34
C ALA A 55 4.38 -7.24 -6.83
N ALA A 56 3.32 -6.81 -6.15
CA ALA A 56 3.11 -7.07 -4.75
C ALA A 56 1.63 -7.03 -4.38
N TYR A 57 1.33 -7.51 -3.19
CA TYR A 57 0.05 -7.32 -2.53
C TYR A 57 0.22 -6.45 -1.30
N VAL A 58 -0.65 -5.47 -1.15
CA VAL A 58 -0.86 -4.77 0.12
C VAL A 58 -2.05 -5.43 0.80
N CYS A 59 -1.81 -6.07 1.94
CA CYS A 59 -2.82 -6.79 2.68
C CYS A 59 -2.98 -6.25 4.08
N GLY A 60 -4.14 -6.43 4.68
CA GLY A 60 -4.32 -6.02 6.06
C GLY A 60 -5.73 -6.14 6.58
N ASP A 61 -5.96 -5.48 7.70
CA ASP A 61 -7.29 -5.23 8.23
C ASP A 61 -7.64 -3.74 8.09
N VAL A 62 -8.90 -3.47 7.78
CA VAL A 62 -9.48 -2.13 7.81
C VAL A 62 -10.66 -2.11 8.78
N THR A 63 -10.63 -1.16 9.70
CA THR A 63 -11.76 -0.87 10.60
C THR A 63 -12.45 0.40 10.13
N TYR A 64 -13.76 0.35 9.89
CA TYR A 64 -14.52 1.50 9.38
C TYR A 64 -15.98 1.45 9.83
N LYS A 65 -16.66 2.59 9.83
CA LYS A 65 -18.11 2.65 10.06
C LYS A 65 -18.85 2.43 8.74
N LYS A 66 -19.76 1.48 8.69
CA LYS A 66 -20.56 1.25 7.47
C LYS A 66 -21.66 2.30 7.30
N ASN A 67 -22.24 2.73 8.43
CA ASN A 67 -23.34 3.68 8.52
C ASN A 67 -23.06 4.69 9.66
N ASN A 68 -23.90 5.72 9.75
CA ASN A 68 -23.85 6.73 10.82
C ASN A 68 -24.41 6.25 12.17
N ASP A 69 -24.73 4.95 12.31
CA ASP A 69 -25.26 4.34 13.54
C ASP A 69 -24.18 4.08 14.62
N GLY A 70 -22.91 4.37 14.31
CA GLY A 70 -21.77 4.19 15.21
C GLY A 70 -21.16 2.79 15.16
N THR A 71 -21.75 1.84 14.44
CA THR A 71 -21.23 0.47 14.33
C THR A 71 -19.97 0.44 13.48
N SER A 72 -18.88 -0.05 14.07
CA SER A 72 -17.61 -0.26 13.38
C SER A 72 -17.46 -1.71 12.94
N TYR A 73 -17.00 -1.91 11.71
CA TYR A 73 -16.74 -3.21 11.11
C TYR A 73 -15.24 -3.35 10.90
N ARG A 74 -14.70 -4.54 11.13
CA ARG A 74 -13.31 -4.86 10.83
C ARG A 74 -13.27 -5.96 9.77
N ASN A 75 -12.78 -5.62 8.59
CA ASN A 75 -12.69 -6.54 7.46
C ASN A 75 -11.24 -6.70 7.02
N LYS A 76 -10.91 -7.87 6.49
CA LYS A 76 -9.65 -8.08 5.79
C LYS A 76 -9.71 -7.45 4.42
N PHE A 77 -8.56 -7.03 3.90
CA PHE A 77 -8.45 -6.54 2.54
C PHE A 77 -7.15 -6.98 1.89
N TYR A 78 -7.14 -7.01 0.56
CA TYR A 78 -5.92 -7.09 -0.22
C TYR A 78 -6.03 -6.24 -1.49
N VAL A 79 -4.90 -5.72 -1.95
CA VAL A 79 -4.77 -4.90 -3.15
C VAL A 79 -3.56 -5.37 -3.93
N TYR A 80 -3.74 -5.71 -5.20
CA TYR A 80 -2.64 -5.94 -6.13
C TYR A 80 -2.01 -4.60 -6.54
N VAL A 81 -0.68 -4.51 -6.53
CA VAL A 81 0.07 -3.36 -7.02
C VAL A 81 1.16 -3.82 -7.99
N GLU A 82 1.29 -3.11 -9.11
CA GLU A 82 2.33 -3.35 -10.11
C GLU A 82 3.51 -2.39 -9.88
N ILE A 83 4.70 -2.96 -9.81
CA ILE A 83 5.93 -2.27 -9.45
C ILE A 83 6.95 -2.50 -10.55
N ILE A 84 7.27 -1.46 -11.31
CA ILE A 84 8.28 -1.52 -12.37
C ILE A 84 9.41 -0.56 -11.98
N ASP A 85 10.65 -1.04 -12.04
CA ASP A 85 11.84 -0.29 -11.60
C ASP A 85 11.73 0.24 -10.16
N GLY A 86 11.05 -0.52 -9.30
CA GLY A 86 10.78 -0.14 -7.92
C GLY A 86 9.75 0.98 -7.77
N LYS A 87 9.06 1.40 -8.83
CA LYS A 87 8.00 2.41 -8.79
C LYS A 87 6.63 1.79 -9.01
N LEU A 88 5.64 2.30 -8.29
CA LEU A 88 4.25 1.96 -8.54
C LEU A 88 3.87 2.46 -9.94
N THR A 89 3.40 1.56 -10.80
CA THR A 89 3.01 1.89 -12.18
C THR A 89 1.53 1.68 -12.42
N SER A 90 0.94 0.67 -11.78
CA SER A 90 -0.49 0.43 -11.81
C SER A 90 -0.95 -0.23 -10.50
N ASN A 91 -2.26 -0.28 -10.31
CA ASN A 91 -2.86 -1.00 -9.21
C ASN A 91 -4.11 -1.73 -9.67
N GLY A 92 -4.33 -2.91 -9.09
CA GLY A 92 -5.57 -3.63 -9.21
C GLY A 92 -6.68 -3.00 -8.37
N SER A 93 -7.87 -3.59 -8.48
CA SER A 93 -8.97 -3.28 -7.58
C SER A 93 -8.69 -3.79 -6.17
N ALA A 94 -8.93 -2.96 -5.17
CA ALA A 94 -8.97 -3.42 -3.77
C ALA A 94 -10.14 -4.38 -3.54
N VAL A 95 -9.90 -5.42 -2.75
CA VAL A 95 -10.95 -6.34 -2.27
C VAL A 95 -11.07 -6.18 -0.76
N VAL A 96 -12.25 -5.77 -0.29
CA VAL A 96 -12.62 -5.78 1.13
C VAL A 96 -13.48 -7.01 1.38
N ILE A 97 -12.96 -7.93 2.17
CA ILE A 97 -13.52 -9.26 2.40
C ILE A 97 -14.64 -9.15 3.43
N LYS A 98 -15.86 -9.53 3.02
CA LYS A 98 -16.99 -9.64 3.94
C LYS A 98 -16.81 -10.86 4.84
N GLU A 99 -17.39 -10.81 6.03
CA GLU A 99 -17.24 -11.84 7.08
C GLU A 99 -17.58 -13.26 6.61
N ASP A 100 -18.55 -13.39 5.70
CA ASP A 100 -19.04 -14.66 5.16
C ASP A 100 -18.36 -15.10 3.86
N ASP A 101 -17.45 -14.30 3.30
CA ASP A 101 -16.82 -14.57 2.01
C ASP A 101 -15.59 -15.48 2.12
N LYS A 102 -15.87 -16.77 2.34
CA LYS A 102 -14.84 -17.80 2.51
C LYS A 102 -13.90 -17.92 1.32
N ALA A 103 -14.40 -17.69 0.10
CA ALA A 103 -13.58 -17.79 -1.11
C ALA A 103 -12.49 -16.71 -1.12
N PHE A 104 -12.85 -15.45 -0.89
CA PHE A 104 -11.84 -14.39 -0.81
C PHE A 104 -10.94 -14.50 0.42
N LEU A 105 -11.43 -15.08 1.52
CA LEU A 105 -10.59 -15.35 2.68
C LEU A 105 -9.48 -16.37 2.37
N GLU A 106 -9.75 -17.43 1.60
CA GLU A 106 -8.72 -18.37 1.17
C GLU A 106 -7.72 -17.75 0.18
N VAL A 107 -8.19 -16.87 -0.70
CA VAL A 107 -7.32 -16.06 -1.57
C VAL A 107 -6.39 -15.17 -0.75
N TYR A 108 -6.94 -14.41 0.22
CA TYR A 108 -6.15 -13.59 1.14
C TYR A 108 -5.08 -14.41 1.85
N LYS A 109 -5.45 -15.57 2.40
CA LYS A 109 -4.50 -16.46 3.08
C LYS A 109 -3.41 -16.94 2.16
N THR A 110 -3.65 -17.03 0.85
CA THR A 110 -2.66 -17.47 -0.13
C THR A 110 -1.70 -16.34 -0.53
N LEU A 111 -2.25 -15.13 -0.71
CA LEU A 111 -1.50 -13.98 -1.23
C LEU A 111 -0.72 -13.22 -0.15
N CYS A 112 -1.20 -13.24 1.09
CA CYS A 112 -0.70 -12.40 2.18
C CYS A 112 0.14 -13.21 3.19
N ARG A 113 1.22 -13.84 2.70
CA ARG A 113 2.17 -14.66 3.49
C ARG A 113 3.61 -14.24 3.28
#